data_AF-A0A2D5ELG1-F1
#
_entry.id   AF-A0A2D5ELG1-F1
#
_cell.length_a   1.000
_cell.length_b   1.000
_cell.length_c   1.000
_cell.angle_alpha   90.00
_cell.angle_beta   90.00
_cell.angle_gamma   90.00
#
_symmetry.space_group_name_H-M   'P 1'
#
loop_
_entity.id
_entity.type
_entity.pdbx_description
1 polymer ?
#
loop_
_entity_poly.entity_id
_entity_poly.type
_entity_poly.pdbx_seq_one_letter_code
_entity_poly.pdbx_strand_id
1 'polypeptide(L)'
;MIRRSIAMLAIVGLAWGCDDGDDCPEPIVGEDAGGIDASVPEPDGGMGEVDAGGGDTDGGTGMNTIPDPSTAELPDPSGFDYSTAHTFTVNDILGDFAGTRVADDSSIVCTDCEEYERSPSGVPMYPIDSEFGFIVRDFVGLEQKTRDGEHTEGWVGTIMDEGAAIGLAIADVETDIWRVGFPRGTWCAGLGGTSIKCSAEQFVAMEHVQTCNETIPYYYMDPVTGEPVSEDWSACEALSTELTPSFDTVAAAEHDLSEMAVGLDYSMSRKDDGKPLYRWGSHIKSPNDVRLAAQLPLPAEWSTGEYRVTRAQLAIVHTVTNNPNDQVRPEDHENEFATGRLPGYEVLEDGRWVSTRDCYEGDGDFIPAGTTFRNPAFAIPDAYSEDLREGFTNAWYSTMDRDPFAMDPVSGIGPRWRLTANKFGQVLPGLEIPSIDCAEPPVQMGGARYETGDLIVTVLNLLDWPEGENPLELSSGWTARVDQELNPEAEGEVTVNGLPLTQNFDLSIYIKGDRKPTYLFSAVLYLDYEPVE
;
A
#
# COMPACT_ATOMS: atom_id res chain seq x y z
N MET A 1 -3.75 26.02 29.08
CA MET A 1 -3.11 25.73 27.78
C MET A 1 -1.65 25.52 28.10
N ILE A 2 -1.02 24.38 27.81
CA ILE A 2 -1.55 23.18 27.13
C ILE A 2 -1.86 22.06 28.14
N ARG A 3 -2.85 21.23 27.81
CA ARG A 3 -3.05 19.87 28.33
C ARG A 3 -3.46 19.03 27.12
N ARG A 4 -2.50 18.44 26.43
CA ARG A 4 -2.70 17.21 25.65
C ARG A 4 -1.99 16.10 26.42
N SER A 5 -2.53 14.88 26.34
CA SER A 5 -2.06 13.78 27.18
C SER A 5 -0.81 13.16 26.58
N ILE A 6 0.26 13.05 27.37
CA ILE A 6 1.29 12.05 27.10
C ILE A 6 0.57 10.69 27.14
N ALA A 7 0.50 10.01 26.00
CA ALA A 7 0.03 8.64 25.93
C ALA A 7 1.12 7.75 26.54
N MET A 8 1.09 7.61 27.87
CA MET A 8 2.08 6.84 28.62
C MET A 8 2.12 5.41 28.09
N LEU A 9 3.22 5.05 27.41
CA LEU A 9 3.44 3.71 26.90
C LEU A 9 3.51 2.75 28.09
N ALA A 10 2.47 1.95 28.28
CA ALA A 10 2.36 1.03 29.41
C ALA A 10 3.21 -0.22 29.17
N ILE A 11 4.53 -0.04 29.11
CA ILE A 11 5.50 -1.13 28.99
C ILE A 11 5.45 -1.98 30.27
N VAL A 12 4.65 -3.05 30.25
CA VAL A 12 4.68 -4.09 31.29
C VAL A 12 5.94 -4.92 31.08
N GLY A 13 7.06 -4.39 31.60
CA GLY A 13 8.37 -5.03 31.54
C GLY A 13 8.45 -6.28 32.40
N LEU A 14 7.86 -7.39 31.94
CA LEU A 14 8.10 -8.73 32.48
C LEU A 14 9.42 -9.28 31.94
N ALA A 15 10.51 -8.69 32.41
CA ALA A 15 11.71 -9.49 32.61
C ALA A 15 11.42 -10.55 33.70
N TRP A 16 12.04 -11.71 33.59
CA TRP A 16 12.77 -12.41 34.67
C TRP A 16 13.49 -13.59 34.02
N GLY A 17 14.82 -13.64 34.17
CA GLY A 17 15.60 -14.83 33.80
C GLY A 17 15.58 -15.82 34.95
N CYS A 18 15.26 -17.08 34.67
CA CYS A 18 15.45 -18.17 35.62
C CYS A 18 16.77 -18.87 35.31
N ASP A 19 17.72 -18.79 36.24
CA ASP A 19 18.96 -19.59 36.24
C ASP A 19 19.21 -20.11 37.66
N ASP A 20 19.68 -21.35 37.77
CA ASP A 20 20.04 -22.11 38.99
C ASP A 20 19.24 -21.85 40.31
N GLY A 21 18.16 -22.63 40.52
CA GLY A 21 17.87 -23.24 41.84
C GLY A 21 16.62 -22.81 42.64
N ASP A 22 15.76 -23.80 42.91
CA ASP A 22 14.70 -23.90 43.94
C ASP A 22 13.45 -22.98 43.90
N ASP A 23 12.28 -23.62 44.11
CA ASP A 23 10.94 -23.12 44.46
C ASP A 23 10.31 -21.91 43.72
N CYS A 24 9.57 -22.20 42.65
CA CYS A 24 8.49 -21.34 42.12
C CYS A 24 7.12 -21.71 42.75
N PRO A 25 6.32 -20.76 43.28
CA PRO A 25 5.02 -21.04 43.88
C PRO A 25 3.86 -21.13 42.87
N GLU A 26 2.91 -22.05 43.11
CA GLU A 26 1.68 -22.19 42.30
C GLU A 26 0.63 -21.09 42.55
N PRO A 27 -0.23 -20.76 41.57
CA PRO A 27 -1.22 -19.69 41.69
C PRO A 27 -2.39 -20.06 42.62
N ILE A 28 -2.82 -19.09 43.43
CA ILE A 28 -3.89 -19.25 44.42
C ILE A 28 -5.25 -18.92 43.79
N VAL A 29 -6.21 -19.85 43.89
CA VAL A 29 -7.64 -19.64 43.58
C VAL A 29 -8.34 -19.03 44.79
N GLY A 30 -9.19 -18.01 44.58
CA GLY A 30 -9.96 -17.34 45.63
C GLY A 30 -11.48 -17.52 45.48
N GLU A 31 -12.15 -17.87 46.58
CA GLU A 31 -13.61 -17.88 46.71
C GLU A 31 -14.12 -16.60 47.43
N ASP A 32 -15.44 -16.46 47.55
CA ASP A 32 -16.17 -15.18 47.55
C ASP A 32 -16.68 -14.69 48.94
N ALA A 33 -17.30 -13.50 48.93
CA ALA A 33 -18.18 -12.83 49.91
C ALA A 33 -17.54 -11.94 51.02
N GLY A 34 -18.07 -10.74 51.31
CA GLY A 34 -19.11 -9.98 50.56
C GLY A 34 -19.83 -8.84 51.33
N GLY A 35 -20.41 -7.89 50.57
CA GLY A 35 -21.40 -6.89 51.01
C GLY A 35 -20.87 -5.55 51.56
N ILE A 36 -21.60 -4.42 51.60
CA ILE A 36 -23.00 -4.02 51.26
C ILE A 36 -22.98 -2.46 51.11
N ASP A 37 -23.71 -1.70 50.28
CA ASP A 37 -24.46 -1.81 48.99
C ASP A 37 -24.80 -0.35 48.54
N ALA A 38 -24.93 -0.05 47.24
CA ALA A 38 -25.48 1.21 46.71
C ALA A 38 -25.91 1.20 45.20
N SER A 39 -26.69 0.21 44.76
CA SER A 39 -27.65 0.29 43.63
C SER A 39 -27.31 1.06 42.31
N VAL A 40 -27.00 0.31 41.24
CA VAL A 40 -27.22 0.68 39.81
C VAL A 40 -27.68 -0.61 39.09
N PRO A 41 -28.67 -0.59 38.16
CA PRO A 41 -29.23 -1.83 37.59
C PRO A 41 -28.37 -2.48 36.51
N GLU A 42 -28.47 -3.82 36.41
CA GLU A 42 -27.82 -4.66 35.40
C GLU A 42 -28.52 -4.58 34.02
N PRO A 43 -27.76 -4.75 32.93
CA PRO A 43 -28.26 -5.28 31.66
C PRO A 43 -27.96 -6.79 31.53
N ASP A 44 -28.99 -7.60 31.25
CA ASP A 44 -28.81 -8.95 30.68
C ASP A 44 -28.09 -8.86 29.32
N GLY A 45 -27.16 -9.78 29.05
CA GLY A 45 -26.54 -9.91 27.72
C GLY A 45 -25.31 -10.81 27.71
N GLY A 46 -25.24 -11.77 26.79
CA GLY A 46 -24.10 -12.68 26.68
C GLY A 46 -22.82 -11.98 26.23
N MET A 47 -21.67 -12.60 26.54
CA MET A 47 -20.37 -12.18 26.00
C MET A 47 -20.37 -12.35 24.48
N GLY A 48 -20.48 -11.23 23.77
CA GLY A 48 -20.24 -11.18 22.33
C GLY A 48 -18.74 -11.22 22.04
N GLU A 49 -18.39 -11.97 21.01
CA GLU A 49 -17.11 -11.86 20.30
C GLU A 49 -17.00 -10.43 19.75
N VAL A 50 -15.83 -9.80 19.89
CA VAL A 50 -15.65 -8.38 19.54
C VAL A 50 -14.77 -8.31 18.30
N ASP A 51 -15.30 -7.72 17.22
CA ASP A 51 -14.64 -7.62 15.92
C ASP A 51 -13.20 -7.10 16.03
N ALA A 52 -12.26 -7.86 15.47
CA ALA A 52 -10.88 -7.43 15.24
C ALA A 52 -10.69 -6.79 13.85
N GLY A 53 -11.67 -6.94 12.96
CA GLY A 53 -11.69 -6.26 11.68
C GLY A 53 -11.79 -4.75 11.85
N GLY A 54 -11.10 -4.02 10.98
CA GLY A 54 -11.19 -2.57 10.88
C GLY A 54 -12.54 -2.14 10.31
N GLY A 55 -13.61 -2.30 11.10
CA GLY A 55 -14.99 -2.05 10.74
C GLY A 55 -15.27 -0.58 10.45
N ASP A 56 -14.84 -0.13 9.28
CA ASP A 56 -15.11 1.19 8.72
C ASP A 56 -16.64 1.30 8.51
N THR A 57 -17.32 1.84 9.53
CA THR A 57 -18.78 2.10 9.56
C THR A 57 -19.12 3.33 8.72
N ASP A 58 -18.58 3.32 7.52
CA ASP A 58 -18.70 4.36 6.51
C ASP A 58 -20.19 4.53 6.15
N GLY A 59 -20.67 5.77 6.30
CA GLY A 59 -22.04 6.14 6.01
C GLY A 59 -22.32 6.34 4.52
N GLY A 60 -21.30 6.20 3.66
CA GLY A 60 -21.38 6.34 2.22
C GLY A 60 -22.52 5.54 1.60
N THR A 61 -23.16 6.08 0.56
CA THR A 61 -24.31 5.45 -0.12
C THR A 61 -23.95 4.19 -0.93
N GLY A 62 -22.65 3.90 -1.06
CA GLY A 62 -22.08 2.55 -0.93
C GLY A 62 -22.64 1.47 -1.85
N MET A 63 -22.12 1.38 -3.08
CA MET A 63 -22.12 0.19 -3.95
C MET A 63 -23.46 -0.55 -4.19
N ASN A 64 -24.61 0.08 -3.93
CA ASN A 64 -25.94 -0.54 -4.11
C ASN A 64 -26.32 -0.74 -5.60
N THR A 65 -25.56 -0.13 -6.52
CA THR A 65 -25.71 -0.26 -7.97
C THR A 65 -24.33 -0.23 -8.64
N ILE A 66 -24.11 -1.13 -9.60
CA ILE A 66 -22.92 -1.08 -10.47
C ILE A 66 -23.07 0.14 -11.37
N PRO A 67 -22.05 1.02 -11.49
CA PRO A 67 -22.08 2.10 -12.47
C PRO A 67 -21.95 1.56 -13.90
N ASP A 68 -22.43 2.33 -14.87
CA ASP A 68 -22.35 2.00 -16.29
C ASP A 68 -20.95 2.36 -16.85
N PRO A 69 -20.07 1.38 -17.17
CA PRO A 69 -18.72 1.67 -17.62
C PRO A 69 -18.66 2.33 -19.00
N SER A 70 -19.75 2.33 -19.78
CA SER A 70 -19.82 3.07 -21.05
C SER A 70 -19.86 4.59 -20.85
N THR A 71 -20.06 5.06 -19.61
CA THR A 71 -20.01 6.49 -19.23
C THR A 71 -18.60 6.97 -18.84
N ALA A 72 -17.59 6.10 -18.83
CA ALA A 72 -16.22 6.44 -18.46
C ALA A 72 -15.55 7.41 -19.46
N GLU A 73 -14.96 8.49 -18.96
CA GLU A 73 -14.25 9.48 -19.77
C GLU A 73 -12.83 9.00 -20.14
N LEU A 74 -12.77 8.11 -21.14
CA LEU A 74 -11.53 7.57 -21.72
C LEU A 74 -10.83 8.57 -22.69
N PRO A 75 -9.50 8.49 -22.87
CA PRO A 75 -8.79 9.21 -23.92
C PRO A 75 -9.35 8.92 -25.33
N ASP A 76 -9.45 9.94 -26.18
CA ASP A 76 -9.92 9.80 -27.58
C ASP A 76 -8.93 8.95 -28.41
N PRO A 77 -9.31 7.76 -28.89
CA PRO A 77 -8.41 6.89 -29.67
C PRO A 77 -7.91 7.52 -30.98
N SER A 78 -8.62 8.51 -31.53
CA SER A 78 -8.20 9.21 -32.75
C SER A 78 -7.08 10.24 -32.52
N GLY A 79 -6.71 10.47 -31.25
CA GLY A 79 -5.55 11.25 -30.84
C GLY A 79 -4.28 10.43 -30.63
N PHE A 80 -4.21 9.21 -31.18
CA PHE A 80 -3.05 8.31 -31.08
C PHE A 80 -2.77 7.54 -32.38
N ASP A 81 -1.53 7.03 -32.54
CA ASP A 81 -1.18 6.13 -33.65
C ASP A 81 -1.80 4.73 -33.51
N TYR A 82 -1.90 4.21 -32.28
CA TYR A 82 -2.51 2.92 -31.97
C TYR A 82 -3.28 2.93 -30.65
N SER A 83 -4.36 2.14 -30.60
CA SER A 83 -5.12 1.87 -29.38
C SER A 83 -5.67 0.44 -29.40
N THR A 84 -5.65 -0.25 -28.26
CA THR A 84 -6.28 -1.57 -28.08
C THR A 84 -6.96 -1.66 -26.71
N ALA A 85 -7.97 -2.53 -26.57
CA ALA A 85 -8.76 -2.66 -25.35
C ALA A 85 -9.02 -4.12 -24.98
N HIS A 86 -8.96 -4.41 -23.67
CA HIS A 86 -9.35 -5.66 -23.04
C HIS A 86 -10.51 -5.42 -22.07
N THR A 87 -11.50 -6.33 -22.03
CA THR A 87 -12.57 -6.33 -21.03
C THR A 87 -12.29 -7.46 -20.06
N PHE A 88 -12.24 -7.17 -18.76
CA PHE A 88 -11.85 -8.18 -17.76
C PHE A 88 -12.93 -9.25 -17.59
N THR A 89 -12.49 -10.50 -17.50
CA THR A 89 -13.33 -11.69 -17.38
C THR A 89 -12.72 -12.69 -16.39
N VAL A 90 -13.52 -13.64 -15.90
CA VAL A 90 -13.07 -14.62 -14.89
C VAL A 90 -11.89 -15.45 -15.40
N ASN A 91 -11.78 -15.62 -16.72
CA ASN A 91 -10.67 -16.29 -17.40
C ASN A 91 -9.30 -15.62 -17.19
N ASP A 92 -9.27 -14.34 -16.80
CA ASP A 92 -8.03 -13.58 -16.57
C ASP A 92 -7.45 -13.81 -15.17
N ILE A 93 -8.23 -14.37 -14.23
CA ILE A 93 -7.79 -14.66 -12.85
C ILE A 93 -6.67 -15.70 -12.87
N LEU A 94 -5.55 -15.39 -12.21
CA LEU A 94 -4.44 -16.32 -11.97
C LEU A 94 -4.70 -17.17 -10.73
N GLY A 95 -4.18 -18.41 -10.72
CA GLY A 95 -4.22 -19.31 -9.57
C GLY A 95 -2.85 -19.57 -8.91
N ASP A 96 -1.74 -19.50 -9.65
CA ASP A 96 -0.43 -19.95 -9.15
C ASP A 96 0.75 -19.13 -9.72
N PHE A 97 1.91 -19.29 -9.08
CA PHE A 97 3.17 -18.64 -9.52
C PHE A 97 3.78 -19.27 -10.78
N ALA A 98 3.19 -20.36 -11.29
CA ALA A 98 3.51 -20.91 -12.61
C ALA A 98 2.71 -20.24 -13.75
N GLY A 99 1.80 -19.31 -13.43
CA GLY A 99 1.07 -18.50 -14.41
C GLY A 99 -0.24 -19.12 -14.91
N THR A 100 -0.75 -20.17 -14.26
CA THR A 100 -2.02 -20.79 -14.66
C THR A 100 -3.18 -19.83 -14.39
N ARG A 101 -4.01 -19.58 -15.40
CA ARG A 101 -5.26 -18.82 -15.27
C ARG A 101 -6.48 -19.74 -15.27
N VAL A 102 -7.64 -19.21 -14.89
CA VAL A 102 -8.95 -19.89 -15.03
C VAL A 102 -9.25 -20.31 -16.49
N ALA A 103 -8.70 -19.58 -17.47
CA ALA A 103 -8.76 -19.95 -18.90
C ALA A 103 -8.11 -21.34 -19.18
N ASP A 104 -7.10 -21.68 -18.40
CA ASP A 104 -6.20 -22.80 -18.58
C ASP A 104 -6.53 -23.96 -17.60
N ASP A 105 -6.90 -23.62 -16.34
CA ASP A 105 -7.47 -24.53 -15.35
C ASP A 105 -8.71 -23.91 -14.65
N SER A 106 -9.90 -24.40 -15.02
CA SER A 106 -11.17 -23.92 -14.45
C SER A 106 -11.37 -24.28 -12.97
N SER A 107 -10.51 -25.08 -12.35
CA SER A 107 -10.65 -25.44 -10.92
C SER A 107 -10.22 -24.32 -9.97
N ILE A 108 -9.53 -23.28 -10.46
CA ILE A 108 -9.15 -22.07 -9.69
C ILE A 108 -10.38 -21.31 -9.14
N VAL A 109 -11.56 -21.41 -9.78
CA VAL A 109 -12.80 -20.76 -9.31
C VAL A 109 -13.94 -21.77 -9.21
N CYS A 110 -14.53 -21.93 -8.02
CA CYS A 110 -15.61 -22.90 -7.79
C CYS A 110 -16.98 -22.41 -8.32
N THR A 111 -17.12 -22.33 -9.64
CA THR A 111 -18.37 -21.91 -10.32
C THR A 111 -19.57 -22.84 -10.10
N ASP A 112 -19.33 -24.11 -9.74
CA ASP A 112 -20.35 -25.12 -9.39
C ASP A 112 -20.64 -25.22 -7.87
N CYS A 113 -20.02 -24.40 -7.01
CA CYS A 113 -20.25 -24.44 -5.56
C CYS A 113 -21.70 -24.03 -5.19
N GLU A 114 -22.30 -24.73 -4.22
CA GLU A 114 -23.63 -24.38 -3.68
C GLU A 114 -23.59 -23.07 -2.85
N GLU A 115 -22.42 -22.75 -2.29
CA GLU A 115 -22.15 -21.52 -1.54
C GLU A 115 -21.33 -20.53 -2.39
N TYR A 116 -21.78 -19.28 -2.44
CA TYR A 116 -21.18 -18.17 -3.17
C TYR A 116 -21.57 -16.86 -2.47
N GLU A 117 -20.67 -15.87 -2.42
CA GLU A 117 -20.98 -14.56 -1.85
C GLU A 117 -21.75 -13.68 -2.84
N ARG A 118 -22.26 -12.54 -2.37
CA ARG A 118 -22.89 -11.53 -3.23
C ARG A 118 -22.32 -10.16 -2.95
N SER A 119 -21.94 -9.46 -4.02
CA SER A 119 -21.55 -8.05 -3.92
C SER A 119 -22.72 -7.19 -3.38
N PRO A 120 -22.48 -5.98 -2.84
CA PRO A 120 -23.55 -5.06 -2.45
C PRO A 120 -24.52 -4.70 -3.59
N SER A 121 -24.06 -4.76 -4.86
CA SER A 121 -24.90 -4.61 -6.05
C SER A 121 -25.62 -5.91 -6.47
N GLY A 122 -25.44 -7.01 -5.73
CA GLY A 122 -26.11 -8.29 -5.95
C GLY A 122 -25.43 -9.25 -6.93
N VAL A 123 -24.23 -8.95 -7.43
CA VAL A 123 -23.46 -9.85 -8.32
C VAL A 123 -23.13 -11.14 -7.56
N PRO A 124 -23.40 -12.35 -8.09
CA PRO A 124 -22.93 -13.59 -7.47
C PRO A 124 -21.42 -13.73 -7.66
N MET A 125 -20.69 -13.96 -6.57
CA MET A 125 -19.23 -14.04 -6.56
C MET A 125 -18.79 -15.40 -6.03
N TYR A 126 -18.07 -16.16 -6.86
CA TYR A 126 -17.66 -17.53 -6.61
C TYR A 126 -16.25 -17.56 -5.99
N PRO A 127 -15.98 -18.47 -5.05
CA PRO A 127 -14.72 -18.47 -4.31
C PRO A 127 -13.54 -18.97 -5.16
N ILE A 128 -12.35 -18.49 -4.81
CA ILE A 128 -11.07 -18.70 -5.51
C ILE A 128 -10.15 -19.62 -4.69
N ASP A 129 -9.41 -20.52 -5.36
CA ASP A 129 -8.32 -21.36 -4.85
C ASP A 129 -7.01 -20.88 -5.49
N SER A 130 -6.09 -20.30 -4.71
CA SER A 130 -4.83 -19.74 -5.25
C SER A 130 -3.62 -19.80 -4.32
N GLU A 131 -2.43 -19.59 -4.87
CA GLU A 131 -1.16 -19.50 -4.13
C GLU A 131 -0.86 -18.10 -3.58
N PHE A 132 -1.67 -17.09 -3.93
CA PHE A 132 -1.38 -15.67 -3.71
C PHE A 132 -1.78 -15.21 -2.29
N GLY A 133 -1.29 -15.94 -1.30
CA GLY A 133 -1.56 -15.69 0.10
C GLY A 133 -0.67 -16.47 1.03
N PHE A 134 -0.94 -16.35 2.34
CA PHE A 134 -0.07 -16.88 3.38
C PHE A 134 -0.80 -17.67 4.46
N ILE A 135 -0.13 -18.69 4.99
CA ILE A 135 -0.47 -19.36 6.24
C ILE A 135 0.40 -18.71 7.33
N VAL A 136 -0.15 -17.72 8.05
CA VAL A 136 0.59 -16.99 9.09
C VAL A 136 0.58 -17.73 10.44
N ARG A 137 1.67 -17.62 11.21
CA ARG A 137 1.77 -18.18 12.58
C ARG A 137 2.54 -17.27 13.52
N ASP A 138 1.89 -16.86 14.61
CA ASP A 138 2.44 -16.04 15.69
C ASP A 138 3.86 -16.48 16.10
N PHE A 139 4.80 -15.53 16.02
CA PHE A 139 6.23 -15.66 16.33
C PHE A 139 7.03 -16.70 15.51
N VAL A 140 6.42 -17.35 14.52
CA VAL A 140 7.09 -18.33 13.64
C VAL A 140 7.42 -17.72 12.29
N GLY A 141 6.45 -17.10 11.62
CA GLY A 141 6.61 -16.62 10.25
C GLY A 141 5.32 -16.66 9.44
N LEU A 142 5.50 -16.54 8.13
CA LEU A 142 4.53 -16.84 7.10
C LEU A 142 5.03 -18.02 6.25
N GLU A 143 4.12 -18.91 5.88
CA GLU A 143 4.33 -20.02 4.96
C GLU A 143 3.47 -19.72 3.71
N GLN A 144 4.04 -19.77 2.51
CA GLN A 144 3.32 -19.44 1.28
C GLN A 144 2.20 -20.47 1.03
N LYS A 145 1.01 -20.01 0.60
CA LYS A 145 -0.09 -20.92 0.21
C LYS A 145 0.29 -21.71 -1.04
N THR A 146 -0.27 -22.92 -1.14
CA THR A 146 -0.20 -23.80 -2.31
C THR A 146 -1.62 -24.22 -2.64
N ARG A 147 -2.00 -24.28 -3.92
CA ARG A 147 -3.34 -24.74 -4.32
C ARG A 147 -3.62 -26.15 -3.80
N ASP A 148 -4.61 -26.28 -2.92
CA ASP A 148 -5.05 -27.55 -2.33
C ASP A 148 -6.52 -27.89 -2.68
N GLY A 149 -7.24 -26.96 -3.30
CA GLY A 149 -8.64 -27.09 -3.67
C GLY A 149 -9.64 -26.70 -2.59
N GLU A 150 -9.21 -26.10 -1.47
CA GLU A 150 -10.09 -25.38 -0.54
C GLU A 150 -10.18 -23.90 -0.96
N HIS A 151 -11.20 -23.54 -1.74
CA HIS A 151 -11.38 -22.17 -2.26
C HIS A 151 -11.60 -21.13 -1.15
N THR A 152 -10.52 -20.52 -0.63
CA THR A 152 -10.57 -19.58 0.50
C THR A 152 -9.77 -18.29 0.28
N GLU A 153 -9.34 -18.00 -0.95
CA GLU A 153 -8.41 -16.90 -1.28
C GLU A 153 -9.10 -15.66 -1.87
N GLY A 154 -10.42 -15.58 -1.77
CA GLY A 154 -11.22 -14.47 -2.29
C GLY A 154 -12.40 -14.93 -3.15
N TRP A 155 -13.05 -13.98 -3.82
CA TRP A 155 -14.24 -14.22 -4.62
C TRP A 155 -14.29 -13.37 -5.89
N VAL A 156 -14.77 -13.96 -6.99
CA VAL A 156 -14.92 -13.28 -8.29
C VAL A 156 -16.30 -13.54 -8.92
N GLY A 157 -16.91 -12.50 -9.47
CA GLY A 157 -18.23 -12.58 -10.13
C GLY A 157 -18.31 -11.76 -11.40
N THR A 158 -18.81 -12.34 -12.49
CA THR A 158 -18.95 -11.64 -13.78
C THR A 158 -20.06 -10.58 -13.73
N ILE A 159 -19.71 -9.35 -14.11
CA ILE A 159 -20.68 -8.28 -14.36
C ILE A 159 -21.25 -8.49 -15.77
N MET A 160 -22.58 -8.55 -15.87
CA MET A 160 -23.30 -8.82 -17.12
C MET A 160 -24.23 -7.66 -17.48
N ASP A 161 -24.17 -7.18 -18.73
CA ASP A 161 -25.18 -6.28 -19.32
C ASP A 161 -25.63 -6.78 -20.71
N GLU A 162 -26.93 -6.65 -20.99
CA GLU A 162 -27.68 -7.26 -22.12
C GLU A 162 -27.36 -8.74 -22.48
N GLY A 163 -26.61 -9.45 -21.63
CA GLY A 163 -26.14 -10.83 -21.85
C GLY A 163 -24.67 -10.95 -22.30
N ALA A 164 -23.93 -9.84 -22.41
CA ALA A 164 -22.48 -9.80 -22.54
C ALA A 164 -21.82 -9.61 -21.16
N ALA A 165 -20.58 -10.11 -21.00
CA ALA A 165 -19.74 -9.75 -19.86
C ALA A 165 -19.12 -8.36 -20.10
N ILE A 166 -19.17 -7.48 -19.10
CA ILE A 166 -18.66 -6.11 -19.17
C ILE A 166 -17.61 -5.79 -18.09
N GLY A 167 -17.26 -6.77 -17.25
CA GLY A 167 -16.30 -6.62 -16.16
C GLY A 167 -16.45 -7.69 -15.07
N LEU A 168 -15.79 -7.44 -13.94
CA LEU A 168 -15.75 -8.30 -12.76
C LEU A 168 -16.06 -7.52 -11.48
N ALA A 169 -16.78 -8.15 -10.57
CA ALA A 169 -16.72 -7.85 -9.14
C ALA A 169 -15.66 -8.77 -8.51
N ILE A 170 -14.72 -8.21 -7.75
CA ILE A 170 -13.57 -8.91 -7.18
C ILE A 170 -13.41 -8.51 -5.72
N ALA A 171 -13.32 -9.48 -4.82
CA ALA A 171 -13.00 -9.29 -3.41
C ALA A 171 -11.92 -10.29 -2.99
N ASP A 172 -11.03 -9.88 -2.10
CA ASP A 172 -10.05 -10.75 -1.45
C ASP A 172 -10.57 -11.16 -0.07
N VAL A 173 -9.90 -12.09 0.60
CA VAL A 173 -10.06 -12.30 2.04
C VAL A 173 -9.48 -11.14 2.86
N GLU A 174 -9.77 -11.14 4.16
CA GLU A 174 -9.16 -10.18 5.07
C GLU A 174 -7.64 -10.41 5.16
N THR A 175 -6.88 -9.32 5.27
CA THR A 175 -5.43 -9.34 5.42
C THR A 175 -5.01 -10.08 6.70
N ASP A 176 -4.22 -11.15 6.55
CA ASP A 176 -3.70 -11.94 7.68
C ASP A 176 -2.81 -11.11 8.62
N ILE A 177 -2.96 -11.34 9.94
CA ILE A 177 -2.26 -10.59 11.00
C ILE A 177 -1.61 -11.56 11.98
N TRP A 178 -0.32 -11.37 12.26
CA TRP A 178 0.44 -12.21 13.19
C TRP A 178 1.43 -11.41 14.05
N ARG A 179 1.75 -11.94 15.23
CA ARG A 179 2.63 -11.32 16.22
C ARG A 179 4.09 -11.63 15.95
N VAL A 180 4.94 -10.61 16.12
CA VAL A 180 6.40 -10.73 15.91
C VAL A 180 7.23 -10.21 17.08
N GLY A 181 6.59 -9.50 18.01
CA GLY A 181 7.24 -8.82 19.13
C GLY A 181 7.77 -7.43 18.74
N PHE A 182 7.78 -6.51 19.70
CA PHE A 182 8.39 -5.19 19.51
C PHE A 182 9.93 -5.30 19.46
N PRO A 183 10.64 -4.55 18.60
CA PRO A 183 10.16 -3.56 17.63
C PRO A 183 10.08 -4.10 16.17
N ARG A 184 9.76 -5.39 15.96
CA ARG A 184 9.87 -6.06 14.64
C ARG A 184 8.67 -5.89 13.72
N GLY A 185 7.53 -5.42 14.25
CA GLY A 185 6.28 -5.36 13.51
C GLY A 185 6.18 -4.17 12.57
N THR A 186 5.42 -4.33 11.50
CA THR A 186 5.01 -3.23 10.61
C THR A 186 3.74 -2.53 11.10
N TRP A 187 3.08 -3.03 12.16
CA TRP A 187 1.86 -2.47 12.76
C TRP A 187 1.87 -2.46 14.30
N CYS A 188 1.26 -1.41 14.88
CA CYS A 188 0.96 -1.29 16.30
C CYS A 188 -0.55 -1.43 16.58
N ALA A 189 -0.89 -1.68 17.85
CA ALA A 189 -2.23 -1.40 18.37
C ALA A 189 -2.34 0.08 18.76
N GLY A 190 -3.28 0.79 18.16
CA GLY A 190 -3.65 2.17 18.46
C GLY A 190 -4.70 2.29 19.56
N LEU A 191 -5.09 3.53 19.86
CA LEU A 191 -6.10 3.82 20.89
C LEU A 191 -7.47 3.29 20.48
N GLY A 192 -8.12 2.55 21.38
CA GLY A 192 -9.40 1.90 21.11
C GLY A 192 -9.30 0.55 20.38
N GLY A 193 -8.10 0.05 20.10
CA GLY A 193 -7.87 -1.25 19.44
C GLY A 193 -7.71 -1.17 17.91
N THR A 194 -7.82 0.02 17.31
CA THR A 194 -7.55 0.23 15.89
C THR A 194 -6.11 -0.14 15.55
N SER A 195 -5.88 -0.81 14.42
CA SER A 195 -4.53 -1.16 13.98
C SER A 195 -3.92 -0.01 13.19
N ILE A 196 -2.78 0.52 13.64
CA ILE A 196 -2.04 1.61 12.96
C ILE A 196 -0.72 1.10 12.39
N LYS A 197 -0.30 1.64 11.24
CA LYS A 197 0.98 1.28 10.65
C LYS A 197 2.13 1.83 11.51
N CYS A 198 3.14 1.00 11.71
CA CYS A 198 4.37 1.30 12.45
C CYS A 198 5.59 0.85 11.64
N SER A 199 5.61 1.23 10.36
CA SER A 199 6.75 1.14 9.47
C SER A 199 6.79 2.27 8.44
N ALA A 200 7.99 2.67 8.04
CA ALA A 200 8.25 3.70 7.04
C ALA A 200 9.57 3.41 6.30
N GLU A 201 9.72 3.87 5.07
CA GLU A 201 11.02 3.82 4.36
C GLU A 201 11.91 5.02 4.73
N GLN A 202 11.30 6.04 5.34
CA GLN A 202 11.91 7.30 5.76
C GLN A 202 12.20 7.28 7.26
N PHE A 203 13.41 7.66 7.66
CA PHE A 203 13.82 7.70 9.06
C PHE A 203 13.12 8.82 9.83
N VAL A 204 13.01 10.04 9.27
CA VAL A 204 12.40 11.20 9.94
C VAL A 204 10.91 10.99 10.27
N ALA A 205 10.21 10.16 9.49
CA ALA A 205 8.82 9.78 9.75
C ALA A 205 8.70 8.80 10.93
N MET A 206 9.64 7.85 11.05
CA MET A 206 9.75 7.01 12.24
C MET A 206 10.15 7.83 13.47
N GLU A 207 11.14 8.71 13.33
CA GLU A 207 11.69 9.51 14.43
C GLU A 207 10.62 10.41 15.03
N HIS A 208 9.90 11.18 14.21
CA HIS A 208 8.84 12.09 14.64
C HIS A 208 7.67 11.37 15.35
N VAL A 209 7.40 10.10 15.01
CA VAL A 209 6.38 9.27 15.69
C VAL A 209 6.85 8.74 17.05
N GLN A 210 8.16 8.52 17.23
CA GLN A 210 8.71 7.91 18.45
C GLN A 210 9.30 8.91 19.45
N THR A 211 9.82 10.06 19.01
CA THR A 211 10.51 11.04 19.86
C THR A 211 10.34 12.47 19.38
N CYS A 212 10.61 13.43 20.27
CA CYS A 212 10.73 14.86 19.96
C CYS A 212 12.18 15.29 19.64
N ASN A 213 13.12 14.34 19.55
CA ASN A 213 14.41 14.56 18.92
C ASN A 213 14.21 14.61 17.39
N GLU A 214 14.77 15.61 16.71
CA GLU A 214 14.71 15.71 15.26
C GLU A 214 16.13 15.69 14.69
N THR A 215 16.50 14.61 14.02
CA THR A 215 17.80 14.48 13.32
C THR A 215 17.88 15.46 12.14
N ILE A 216 16.74 15.72 11.48
CA ILE A 216 16.57 16.83 10.53
C ILE A 216 15.56 17.84 11.11
N PRO A 217 16.03 18.96 11.67
CA PRO A 217 15.20 19.99 12.32
C PRO A 217 13.97 20.45 11.52
N TYR A 218 12.81 20.49 12.18
CA TYR A 218 11.52 20.72 11.56
C TYR A 218 10.53 21.50 12.46
N TYR A 219 10.09 20.90 13.57
CA TYR A 219 8.98 21.37 14.42
C TYR A 219 9.43 21.58 15.88
N TYR A 220 10.19 20.62 16.43
CA TYR A 220 10.77 20.73 17.78
C TYR A 220 12.10 21.49 17.78
N MET A 221 12.80 21.52 16.64
CA MET A 221 14.05 22.24 16.39
C MET A 221 13.86 23.29 15.28
N ASP A 222 14.51 24.44 15.39
CA ASP A 222 14.45 25.51 14.38
C ASP A 222 15.07 25.04 13.04
N PRO A 223 14.33 25.07 11.92
CA PRO A 223 14.77 24.45 10.67
C PRO A 223 15.87 25.23 9.92
N VAL A 224 16.40 26.32 10.49
CA VAL A 224 17.51 27.12 9.92
C VAL A 224 18.78 26.97 10.76
N THR A 225 18.65 26.80 12.08
CA THR A 225 19.77 26.80 13.05
C THR A 225 19.99 25.48 13.76
N GLY A 226 18.97 24.62 13.84
CA GLY A 226 18.99 23.37 14.61
C GLY A 226 18.88 23.56 16.13
N GLU A 227 18.60 24.77 16.61
CA GLU A 227 18.40 25.06 18.04
C GLU A 227 16.94 24.74 18.46
N PRO A 228 16.71 24.21 19.67
CA PRO A 228 15.36 23.81 20.12
C PRO A 228 14.40 25.00 20.29
N VAL A 229 13.16 24.85 19.81
CA VAL A 229 12.15 25.93 19.87
C VAL A 229 11.39 26.03 21.20
N SER A 230 11.62 25.10 22.14
CA SER A 230 10.97 25.07 23.46
C SER A 230 11.95 24.72 24.58
N GLU A 231 11.69 25.17 25.81
CA GLU A 231 12.58 24.91 26.97
C GLU A 231 12.53 23.45 27.46
N ASP A 232 11.49 22.69 27.11
CA ASP A 232 11.28 21.30 27.56
C ASP A 232 12.12 20.25 26.78
N TRP A 233 12.87 20.67 25.75
CA TRP A 233 13.67 19.80 24.85
C TRP A 233 14.61 18.82 25.57
N SER A 234 15.03 19.14 26.79
CA SER A 234 15.96 18.31 27.59
C SER A 234 15.43 16.91 27.96
N ALA A 235 14.17 16.60 27.63
CA ALA A 235 13.56 15.27 27.76
C ALA A 235 13.44 14.52 26.42
N CYS A 236 13.86 15.11 25.30
CA CYS A 236 13.85 14.47 23.98
C CYS A 236 15.12 13.63 23.81
N GLU A 237 15.03 12.33 24.06
CA GLU A 237 16.12 11.38 23.80
C GLU A 237 16.09 10.91 22.34
N ALA A 238 17.26 10.84 21.69
CA ALA A 238 17.39 10.34 20.33
C ALA A 238 17.23 8.80 20.30
N LEU A 239 16.72 8.27 19.17
CA LEU A 239 16.56 6.82 19.00
C LEU A 239 17.91 6.09 19.00
N SER A 240 17.94 4.88 19.57
CA SER A 240 19.13 4.04 19.58
C SER A 240 19.42 3.46 18.19
N THR A 241 20.44 3.98 17.53
CA THR A 241 20.91 3.50 16.21
C THR A 241 21.75 2.22 16.28
N GLU A 242 21.92 1.63 17.48
CA GLU A 242 22.68 0.39 17.68
C GLU A 242 21.83 -0.83 17.30
N LEU A 243 22.09 -1.40 16.12
CA LEU A 243 21.36 -2.54 15.56
C LEU A 243 22.19 -3.82 15.59
N THR A 244 21.54 -4.96 15.87
CA THR A 244 22.16 -6.30 15.80
C THR A 244 21.31 -7.24 14.94
N PRO A 245 21.86 -7.87 13.89
CA PRO A 245 23.16 -7.58 13.25
C PRO A 245 23.20 -6.17 12.61
N SER A 246 24.36 -5.76 12.04
CA SER A 246 24.42 -4.53 11.24
C SER A 246 23.53 -4.66 10.01
N PHE A 247 22.85 -3.57 9.62
CA PHE A 247 22.05 -3.51 8.41
C PHE A 247 22.88 -3.76 7.14
N ASP A 248 24.19 -3.45 7.14
CA ASP A 248 25.12 -3.80 6.04
C ASP A 248 25.21 -5.31 5.76
N THR A 249 24.86 -6.13 6.76
CA THR A 249 24.91 -7.60 6.71
C THR A 249 23.54 -8.26 6.54
N VAL A 250 22.48 -7.48 6.48
CA VAL A 250 21.10 -7.94 6.21
C VAL A 250 20.87 -8.08 4.71
N ALA A 251 20.45 -9.28 4.30
CA ALA A 251 20.02 -9.58 2.94
C ALA A 251 18.60 -9.03 2.67
N ALA A 252 18.16 -9.07 1.41
CA ALA A 252 16.85 -8.59 1.01
C ALA A 252 15.76 -9.63 1.32
N ALA A 253 15.13 -9.48 2.48
CA ALA A 253 13.93 -10.22 2.86
C ALA A 253 13.04 -9.35 3.75
N GLU A 254 11.82 -9.06 3.31
CA GLU A 254 10.85 -8.30 4.12
C GLU A 254 10.09 -9.19 5.13
N HIS A 255 10.20 -10.51 5.00
CA HIS A 255 9.29 -11.45 5.67
C HIS A 255 9.95 -12.44 6.65
N ASP A 256 11.27 -12.65 6.57
CA ASP A 256 12.00 -13.48 7.54
C ASP A 256 12.47 -12.64 8.74
N LEU A 257 12.01 -12.98 9.96
CA LEU A 257 12.39 -12.28 11.19
C LEU A 257 13.85 -12.50 11.62
N SER A 258 14.54 -13.48 11.03
CA SER A 258 15.97 -13.73 11.23
C SER A 258 16.86 -12.84 10.34
N GLU A 259 16.32 -12.32 9.24
CA GLU A 259 17.00 -11.39 8.33
C GLU A 259 16.66 -9.92 8.65
N MET A 260 16.57 -9.59 9.93
CA MET A 260 16.28 -8.24 10.43
C MET A 260 17.39 -7.70 11.34
N ALA A 261 17.81 -6.46 11.11
CA ALA A 261 18.69 -5.72 12.01
C ALA A 261 17.83 -5.11 13.14
N VAL A 262 18.00 -5.56 14.38
CA VAL A 262 17.11 -5.20 15.51
C VAL A 262 17.85 -4.36 16.55
N GLY A 263 17.27 -3.20 16.90
CA GLY A 263 17.75 -2.32 17.96
C GLY A 263 16.84 -2.32 19.19
N LEU A 264 16.94 -1.25 19.99
CA LEU A 264 16.09 -1.04 21.17
C LEU A 264 14.69 -0.54 20.78
N ASP A 265 14.65 0.54 20.01
CA ASP A 265 13.42 1.30 19.72
C ASP A 265 12.81 0.93 18.36
N TYR A 266 13.65 0.52 17.41
CA TYR A 266 13.24 0.14 16.06
C TYR A 266 14.03 -1.06 15.53
N SER A 267 13.60 -1.56 14.37
CA SER A 267 14.34 -2.54 13.56
C SER A 267 14.29 -2.18 12.07
N MET A 268 15.17 -2.79 11.27
CA MET A 268 15.26 -2.59 9.83
C MET A 268 15.26 -3.94 9.09
N SER A 269 14.44 -4.04 8.06
CA SER A 269 14.58 -5.05 6.99
C SER A 269 15.08 -4.36 5.72
N ARG A 270 15.70 -5.12 4.80
CA ARG A 270 16.06 -4.63 3.47
C ARG A 270 15.00 -5.09 2.47
N LYS A 271 14.51 -4.15 1.65
CA LYS A 271 13.60 -4.42 0.54
C LYS A 271 14.31 -5.06 -0.65
N ASP A 272 13.52 -5.55 -1.61
CA ASP A 272 13.92 -5.95 -2.96
C ASP A 272 14.72 -4.85 -3.69
N ASP A 273 14.23 -3.61 -3.66
CA ASP A 273 14.92 -2.42 -4.20
C ASP A 273 16.17 -2.00 -3.40
N GLY A 274 16.54 -2.77 -2.38
CA GLY A 274 17.70 -2.56 -1.51
C GLY A 274 17.52 -1.48 -0.44
N LYS A 275 16.40 -0.73 -0.43
CA LYS A 275 16.13 0.34 0.55
C LYS A 275 15.88 -0.23 1.96
N PRO A 276 16.08 0.58 3.01
CA PRO A 276 15.64 0.24 4.35
C PRO A 276 14.13 0.37 4.51
N LEU A 277 13.50 -0.60 5.17
CA LEU A 277 12.18 -0.44 5.78
C LEU A 277 12.34 -0.45 7.30
N TYR A 278 12.11 0.71 7.92
CA TYR A 278 12.12 0.92 9.36
C TYR A 278 10.83 0.41 9.99
N ARG A 279 10.91 -0.17 11.20
CA ARG A 279 9.81 -0.84 11.89
C ARG A 279 9.86 -0.60 13.40
N TRP A 280 8.69 -0.39 14.01
CA TRP A 280 8.54 -0.19 15.47
C TRP A 280 7.23 -0.78 16.01
N GLY A 281 6.55 -1.62 15.22
CA GLY A 281 5.34 -2.32 15.61
C GLY A 281 5.60 -3.60 16.40
N SER A 282 4.52 -4.32 16.71
CA SER A 282 4.53 -5.63 17.38
C SER A 282 3.85 -6.74 16.59
N HIS A 283 3.14 -6.38 15.52
CA HIS A 283 2.46 -7.27 14.59
C HIS A 283 2.94 -7.01 13.16
N ILE A 284 2.90 -8.02 12.31
CA ILE A 284 2.97 -7.89 10.85
C ILE A 284 1.58 -8.17 10.29
N LYS A 285 1.23 -7.43 9.24
CA LYS A 285 0.13 -7.76 8.34
C LYS A 285 0.70 -8.29 7.03
N SER A 286 0.19 -9.40 6.56
CA SER A 286 0.58 -10.05 5.32
C SER A 286 -0.66 -10.06 4.41
N PRO A 287 -0.82 -9.09 3.49
CA PRO A 287 -1.96 -9.08 2.59
C PRO A 287 -1.88 -10.29 1.66
N ASN A 288 -3.01 -10.98 1.53
CA ASN A 288 -3.27 -11.84 0.39
C ASN A 288 -3.53 -10.92 -0.83
N ASP A 289 -3.61 -11.49 -2.05
CA ASP A 289 -4.13 -10.77 -3.21
C ASP A 289 -4.74 -11.65 -4.29
N VAL A 290 -5.80 -11.15 -4.94
CA VAL A 290 -6.39 -11.75 -6.14
C VAL A 290 -5.73 -11.11 -7.37
N ARG A 291 -5.03 -11.93 -8.17
CA ARG A 291 -4.28 -11.49 -9.35
C ARG A 291 -5.03 -11.75 -10.66
N LEU A 292 -4.88 -10.83 -11.60
CA LEU A 292 -5.40 -10.93 -12.97
C LEU A 292 -4.26 -10.73 -13.98
N ALA A 293 -4.23 -11.55 -15.03
CA ALA A 293 -3.29 -11.48 -16.15
C ALA A 293 -4.03 -11.30 -17.48
N ALA A 294 -4.15 -10.04 -17.92
CA ALA A 294 -4.76 -9.66 -19.19
C ALA A 294 -3.72 -9.47 -20.30
N GLN A 295 -4.11 -9.67 -21.56
CA GLN A 295 -3.19 -9.61 -22.72
C GLN A 295 -3.76 -8.68 -23.80
N LEU A 296 -3.05 -7.58 -24.07
CA LEU A 296 -3.48 -6.52 -24.98
C LEU A 296 -2.59 -6.52 -26.24
N PRO A 297 -3.13 -6.78 -27.45
CA PRO A 297 -2.32 -6.85 -28.67
C PRO A 297 -1.44 -5.61 -28.90
N LEU A 298 -0.22 -5.83 -29.41
CA LEU A 298 0.70 -4.76 -29.83
C LEU A 298 0.54 -4.43 -31.33
N PRO A 299 1.08 -3.28 -31.81
CA PRO A 299 1.16 -2.98 -33.23
C PRO A 299 1.87 -4.09 -34.01
N ALA A 300 1.23 -4.61 -35.05
CA ALA A 300 1.70 -5.81 -35.75
C ALA A 300 3.05 -5.60 -36.44
N GLU A 301 3.35 -4.37 -36.84
CA GLU A 301 4.62 -3.95 -37.45
C GLU A 301 5.83 -4.09 -36.51
N TRP A 302 5.65 -3.95 -35.20
CA TRP A 302 6.73 -4.08 -34.20
C TRP A 302 7.38 -5.48 -34.23
N SER A 303 6.65 -6.51 -34.69
CA SER A 303 7.22 -7.85 -34.91
C SER A 303 8.28 -7.93 -36.01
N THR A 304 8.52 -6.84 -36.76
CA THR A 304 9.43 -6.79 -37.92
C THR A 304 10.32 -5.54 -38.01
N GLY A 305 10.17 -4.59 -37.09
CA GLY A 305 10.93 -3.33 -37.09
C GLY A 305 11.00 -2.71 -35.71
N GLU A 306 11.98 -1.84 -35.50
CA GLU A 306 12.19 -1.15 -34.22
C GLU A 306 11.59 0.27 -34.27
N TYR A 307 10.81 0.59 -33.25
CA TYR A 307 10.07 1.84 -33.13
C TYR A 307 10.35 2.48 -31.77
N ARG A 308 10.50 3.79 -31.78
CA ARG A 308 10.61 4.64 -30.59
C ARG A 308 9.22 5.03 -30.14
N VAL A 309 8.86 4.65 -28.91
CA VAL A 309 7.58 5.01 -28.30
C VAL A 309 7.69 6.43 -27.77
N THR A 310 6.90 7.35 -28.30
CA THR A 310 6.94 8.78 -27.93
C THR A 310 5.86 9.14 -26.91
N ARG A 311 4.85 8.28 -26.77
CA ARG A 311 3.83 8.32 -25.71
C ARG A 311 3.25 6.93 -25.50
N ALA A 312 3.06 6.53 -24.25
CA ALA A 312 2.33 5.32 -23.90
C ALA A 312 1.44 5.57 -22.68
N GLN A 313 0.14 5.31 -22.81
CA GLN A 313 -0.84 5.51 -21.74
C GLN A 313 -1.69 4.26 -21.55
N LEU A 314 -1.85 3.84 -20.30
CA LEU A 314 -2.73 2.74 -19.91
C LEU A 314 -3.90 3.31 -19.10
N ALA A 315 -5.10 3.27 -19.68
CA ALA A 315 -6.33 3.67 -19.01
C ALA A 315 -7.07 2.43 -18.50
N ILE A 316 -7.40 2.39 -17.20
CA ILE A 316 -8.14 1.30 -16.58
C ILE A 316 -9.46 1.85 -16.05
N VAL A 317 -10.57 1.26 -16.49
CA VAL A 317 -11.93 1.59 -16.04
C VAL A 317 -12.30 0.67 -14.88
N HIS A 318 -12.51 1.24 -13.71
CA HIS A 318 -12.86 0.53 -12.47
C HIS A 318 -13.71 1.43 -11.56
N THR A 319 -14.14 0.92 -10.41
CA THR A 319 -14.65 1.77 -9.32
C THR A 319 -13.55 2.17 -8.36
N VAL A 320 -13.59 3.39 -7.81
CA VAL A 320 -12.69 3.86 -6.75
C VAL A 320 -12.58 2.81 -5.66
N THR A 321 -11.36 2.34 -5.39
CA THR A 321 -11.12 1.27 -4.42
C THR A 321 -10.96 1.83 -3.01
N ASN A 322 -11.11 0.94 -2.04
CA ASN A 322 -10.90 1.17 -0.62
C ASN A 322 -9.47 0.84 -0.18
N ASN A 323 -8.70 0.10 -0.99
CA ASN A 323 -7.32 -0.27 -0.68
C ASN A 323 -6.31 0.46 -1.57
N PRO A 324 -5.59 1.49 -1.07
CA PRO A 324 -4.58 2.21 -1.84
C PRO A 324 -3.31 1.37 -2.15
N ASN A 325 -3.28 0.09 -1.78
CA ASN A 325 -2.21 -0.84 -2.13
C ASN A 325 -2.53 -1.66 -3.41
N ASP A 326 -3.76 -1.60 -3.94
CA ASP A 326 -4.16 -2.32 -5.17
C ASP A 326 -3.21 -1.95 -6.32
N GLN A 327 -2.51 -2.95 -6.89
CA GLN A 327 -1.40 -2.74 -7.83
C GLN A 327 -1.83 -2.87 -9.28
N VAL A 328 -1.20 -2.07 -10.13
CA VAL A 328 -1.21 -2.23 -11.58
C VAL A 328 0.23 -2.46 -12.01
N ARG A 329 0.53 -3.59 -12.65
CA ARG A 329 1.88 -3.94 -13.14
C ARG A 329 1.89 -4.20 -14.65
N PRO A 330 2.08 -3.15 -15.47
CA PRO A 330 2.48 -3.23 -16.87
C PRO A 330 3.72 -4.12 -17.05
N GLU A 331 3.64 -5.19 -17.86
CA GLU A 331 4.74 -6.15 -18.06
C GLU A 331 5.34 -6.70 -16.75
N ASP A 332 4.53 -6.75 -15.67
CA ASP A 332 4.93 -7.03 -14.27
C ASP A 332 5.90 -6.03 -13.61
N HIS A 333 6.23 -4.91 -14.26
CA HIS A 333 7.05 -3.86 -13.64
C HIS A 333 6.32 -3.19 -12.47
N GLU A 334 7.02 -2.97 -11.38
CA GLU A 334 6.63 -2.02 -10.33
C GLU A 334 7.40 -0.71 -10.51
N ASN A 335 6.71 0.43 -10.36
CA ASN A 335 7.27 1.75 -10.58
C ASN A 335 6.89 2.69 -9.42
N GLU A 336 7.82 2.84 -8.48
CA GLU A 336 7.70 3.75 -7.33
C GLU A 336 8.24 5.16 -7.61
N PHE A 337 8.66 5.48 -8.84
CA PHE A 337 9.00 6.85 -9.25
C PHE A 337 7.75 7.65 -9.68
N ALA A 338 6.84 7.00 -10.40
CA ALA A 338 5.49 7.50 -10.63
C ALA A 338 4.80 7.66 -9.26
N THR A 339 4.80 8.88 -8.74
CA THR A 339 4.48 9.18 -7.33
C THR A 339 3.18 9.97 -7.13
N GLY A 340 2.61 10.49 -8.22
CA GLY A 340 1.51 11.45 -8.23
C GLY A 340 1.94 12.88 -7.91
N ARG A 341 0.96 13.77 -7.72
CA ARG A 341 1.17 15.18 -7.36
C ARG A 341 1.93 15.30 -6.04
N LEU A 342 3.05 16.02 -6.08
CA LEU A 342 3.90 16.33 -4.95
C LEU A 342 3.37 17.56 -4.16
N PRO A 343 3.84 17.78 -2.92
CA PRO A 343 3.54 19.01 -2.17
C PRO A 343 3.98 20.27 -2.91
N GLY A 344 3.17 21.33 -2.81
CA GLY A 344 3.52 22.64 -3.35
C GLY A 344 4.69 23.25 -2.57
N TYR A 345 5.89 23.26 -3.17
CA TYR A 345 7.09 23.82 -2.58
C TYR A 345 7.72 24.92 -3.45
N GLU A 346 8.45 25.84 -2.82
CA GLU A 346 9.41 26.72 -3.50
C GLU A 346 10.83 26.48 -2.97
N VAL A 347 11.84 26.77 -3.80
CA VAL A 347 13.26 26.60 -3.46
C VAL A 347 13.87 27.97 -3.17
N LEU A 348 14.40 28.14 -1.96
CA LEU A 348 15.01 29.38 -1.50
C LEU A 348 16.46 29.55 -1.99
N GLU A 349 17.03 30.76 -1.86
CA GLU A 349 18.41 31.05 -2.27
C GLU A 349 19.48 30.21 -1.54
N ASP A 350 19.14 29.66 -0.36
CA ASP A 350 19.98 28.75 0.43
C ASP A 350 19.79 27.26 0.07
N GLY A 351 18.92 26.95 -0.90
CA GLY A 351 18.62 25.60 -1.36
C GLY A 351 17.58 24.84 -0.52
N ARG A 352 17.04 25.44 0.56
CA ARG A 352 15.93 24.85 1.31
C ARG A 352 14.65 24.82 0.48
N TRP A 353 13.87 23.76 0.62
CA TRP A 353 12.52 23.67 0.05
C TRP A 353 11.52 24.03 1.14
N VAL A 354 10.58 24.93 0.87
CA VAL A 354 9.55 25.37 1.83
C VAL A 354 8.15 25.29 1.25
N SER A 355 7.14 25.06 2.09
CA SER A 355 5.72 24.98 1.71
C SER A 355 5.21 26.29 1.10
N THR A 356 4.50 26.23 -0.03
CA THR A 356 3.89 27.41 -0.67
C THR A 356 2.53 27.80 -0.11
N ARG A 357 1.96 26.97 0.77
CA ARG A 357 0.60 27.10 1.30
C ARG A 357 0.50 26.61 2.75
N ASP A 358 -0.50 27.09 3.45
CA ASP A 358 -0.95 26.54 4.73
C ASP A 358 -1.59 25.16 4.50
N CYS A 359 -1.31 24.19 5.37
CA CYS A 359 -1.80 22.81 5.29
C CYS A 359 -1.80 22.11 6.67
N TYR A 360 -2.07 20.81 6.66
CA TYR A 360 -2.07 19.95 7.86
C TYR A 360 -1.27 18.67 7.60
N GLU A 361 -0.71 18.12 8.67
CA GLU A 361 -0.23 16.74 8.72
C GLU A 361 -1.40 15.76 8.90
N GLY A 362 -1.21 14.49 8.56
CA GLY A 362 -2.27 13.49 8.61
C GLY A 362 -2.83 13.15 10.00
N ASP A 363 -2.19 13.61 11.07
CA ASP A 363 -2.67 13.53 12.46
C ASP A 363 -3.43 14.80 12.92
N GLY A 364 -3.42 15.85 12.10
CA GLY A 364 -4.12 17.12 12.32
C GLY A 364 -3.27 18.26 12.87
N ASP A 365 -1.95 18.11 13.02
CA ASP A 365 -1.09 19.26 13.35
C ASP A 365 -0.82 20.15 12.13
N PHE A 366 -0.59 21.45 12.35
CA PHE A 366 -0.72 22.50 11.32
C PHE A 366 0.62 22.91 10.71
N ILE A 367 0.72 22.82 9.37
CA ILE A 367 1.86 23.26 8.55
C ILE A 367 1.55 24.65 7.99
N PRO A 368 2.11 25.76 8.51
CA PRO A 368 2.00 27.06 7.85
C PRO A 368 2.78 27.10 6.53
N ALA A 369 2.45 28.06 5.65
CA ALA A 369 3.28 28.42 4.51
C ALA A 369 4.68 28.91 4.96
N GLY A 370 5.73 28.54 4.22
CA GLY A 370 7.13 28.82 4.57
C GLY A 370 7.77 27.78 5.51
N THR A 371 7.01 26.76 5.92
CA THR A 371 7.52 25.61 6.67
C THR A 371 8.55 24.83 5.83
N THR A 372 9.67 24.43 6.42
CA THR A 372 10.74 23.74 5.69
C THR A 372 10.38 22.27 5.45
N PHE A 373 10.37 21.87 4.18
CA PHE A 373 10.23 20.47 3.75
C PHE A 373 11.59 19.78 3.59
N ARG A 374 12.63 20.51 3.15
CA ARG A 374 14.00 19.98 2.91
C ARG A 374 15.05 21.03 3.27
N ASN A 375 16.09 20.66 4.01
CA ASN A 375 17.26 21.49 4.27
C ASN A 375 18.57 20.76 3.95
N PRO A 376 19.19 21.02 2.77
CA PRO A 376 20.47 20.42 2.38
C PRO A 376 21.65 20.70 3.32
N ALA A 377 21.56 21.68 4.23
CA ALA A 377 22.60 21.92 5.24
C ALA A 377 22.59 20.90 6.39
N PHE A 378 21.51 20.13 6.55
CA PHE A 378 21.39 19.04 7.52
C PHE A 378 21.53 17.64 6.88
N ALA A 379 21.81 17.56 5.57
CA ALA A 379 22.01 16.30 4.87
C ALA A 379 23.18 15.48 5.47
N ILE A 380 22.96 14.16 5.59
CA ILE A 380 23.90 13.17 6.14
C ILE A 380 24.27 12.17 5.02
N PRO A 381 25.32 12.43 4.21
CA PRO A 381 25.53 11.71 2.94
C PRO A 381 25.74 10.20 3.06
N ASP A 382 26.25 9.73 4.21
CA ASP A 382 26.54 8.32 4.49
C ASP A 382 25.36 7.59 5.20
N ALA A 383 24.19 8.21 5.34
CA ALA A 383 23.01 7.60 5.96
C ALA A 383 22.32 6.58 5.05
N TYR A 384 21.64 5.58 5.63
CA TYR A 384 20.94 4.54 4.87
C TYR A 384 19.71 5.03 4.11
N SER A 385 18.96 5.97 4.68
CA SER A 385 17.69 6.45 4.10
C SER A 385 17.88 7.73 3.30
N GLU A 386 17.01 7.94 2.31
CA GLU A 386 17.10 9.08 1.38
C GLU A 386 16.77 10.43 2.03
N ASP A 387 15.81 10.43 2.94
CA ASP A 387 15.42 11.59 3.73
C ASP A 387 16.59 12.17 4.53
N LEU A 388 17.41 11.32 5.15
CA LEU A 388 18.62 11.75 5.83
C LEU A 388 19.73 12.16 4.85
N ARG A 389 19.94 11.42 3.75
CA ARG A 389 20.97 11.75 2.73
C ARG A 389 20.73 13.09 2.04
N GLU A 390 19.49 13.54 1.94
CA GLU A 390 19.11 14.79 1.28
C GLU A 390 18.64 15.90 2.23
N GLY A 391 18.40 15.57 3.50
CA GLY A 391 17.90 16.50 4.52
C GLY A 391 16.41 16.82 4.38
N PHE A 392 15.57 15.86 3.98
CA PHE A 392 14.11 16.01 4.06
C PHE A 392 13.61 15.91 5.51
N THR A 393 12.53 16.63 5.79
CA THR A 393 11.82 16.67 7.08
C THR A 393 10.59 15.76 7.07
N ASN A 394 10.00 15.49 8.24
CA ASN A 394 8.72 14.75 8.32
C ASN A 394 7.61 15.39 7.45
N ALA A 395 7.48 16.72 7.47
CA ALA A 395 6.44 17.45 6.72
C ALA A 395 6.38 17.15 5.22
N TRP A 396 7.53 16.86 4.58
CA TRP A 396 7.54 16.48 3.16
C TRP A 396 6.79 15.16 2.90
N TYR A 397 6.75 14.28 3.89
CA TYR A 397 6.09 12.97 3.86
C TYR A 397 4.69 13.01 4.49
N SER A 398 4.47 13.81 5.53
CA SER A 398 3.22 13.85 6.30
C SER A 398 2.20 14.91 5.85
N THR A 399 2.57 15.93 5.07
CA THR A 399 1.61 16.96 4.62
C THR A 399 0.49 16.39 3.74
N MET A 400 -0.74 16.85 3.95
CA MET A 400 -1.93 16.49 3.15
C MET A 400 -2.00 17.23 1.79
N ASP A 401 -1.08 18.16 1.49
CA ASP A 401 -0.93 18.69 0.12
C ASP A 401 -0.17 17.67 -0.74
N ARG A 402 -0.86 16.63 -1.21
CA ARG A 402 -0.37 15.70 -2.24
C ARG A 402 -1.55 15.03 -2.93
N ASP A 403 -1.33 14.32 -4.02
CA ASP A 403 -2.35 13.41 -4.56
C ASP A 403 -1.70 12.27 -5.35
N PRO A 404 -1.62 11.04 -4.81
CA PRO A 404 -0.98 9.91 -5.48
C PRO A 404 -1.68 9.51 -6.79
N PHE A 405 -2.92 9.96 -7.03
CA PHE A 405 -3.73 9.57 -8.18
C PHE A 405 -3.94 10.71 -9.19
N ALA A 406 -3.33 11.88 -8.96
CA ALA A 406 -3.27 12.96 -9.93
C ALA A 406 -1.85 13.11 -10.51
N MET A 407 -1.75 13.56 -11.76
CA MET A 407 -0.47 14.00 -12.36
C MET A 407 0.07 15.24 -11.65
N ASP A 408 1.38 15.31 -11.44
CA ASP A 408 2.02 16.50 -10.89
C ASP A 408 2.09 17.64 -11.92
N PRO A 409 1.57 18.84 -11.63
CA PRO A 409 1.49 19.94 -12.58
C PRO A 409 2.79 20.72 -12.78
N VAL A 410 3.88 20.35 -12.07
CA VAL A 410 5.18 21.05 -12.13
C VAL A 410 6.26 20.16 -12.76
N SER A 411 6.38 18.92 -12.30
CA SER A 411 7.33 17.93 -12.84
C SER A 411 6.78 17.15 -14.04
N GLY A 412 5.45 17.00 -14.14
CA GLY A 412 4.80 16.14 -15.13
C GLY A 412 4.75 14.65 -14.75
N ILE A 413 5.25 14.29 -13.56
CA ILE A 413 5.20 12.91 -13.03
C ILE A 413 3.75 12.42 -12.97
N GLY A 414 3.53 11.18 -13.38
CA GLY A 414 2.23 10.54 -13.47
C GLY A 414 1.67 10.10 -12.11
N PRO A 415 0.39 9.68 -12.07
CA PRO A 415 -0.17 8.99 -10.91
C PRO A 415 0.57 7.68 -10.63
N ARG A 416 0.56 7.26 -9.36
CA ARG A 416 1.11 5.96 -8.94
C ARG A 416 0.52 4.81 -9.74
N TRP A 417 1.32 3.77 -9.99
CA TRP A 417 0.91 2.55 -10.69
C TRP A 417 0.07 1.63 -9.76
N ARG A 418 -1.09 2.16 -9.38
CA ARG A 418 -2.07 1.62 -8.43
C ARG A 418 -3.46 1.93 -8.97
N LEU A 419 -4.48 1.17 -8.58
CA LEU A 419 -5.87 1.59 -8.82
C LEU A 419 -6.20 2.82 -7.95
N THR A 420 -6.97 3.77 -8.48
CA THR A 420 -7.33 4.98 -7.71
C THR A 420 -8.24 4.62 -6.53
N ALA A 421 -7.82 5.04 -5.33
CA ALA A 421 -8.48 4.74 -4.06
C ALA A 421 -8.87 6.01 -3.27
N ASN A 422 -9.74 5.88 -2.26
CA ASN A 422 -10.15 7.02 -1.42
C ASN A 422 -9.05 7.51 -0.44
N LYS A 423 -7.96 6.75 -0.26
CA LYS A 423 -6.96 6.94 0.81
C LYS A 423 -5.53 7.16 0.27
N PHE A 424 -4.69 7.88 1.01
CA PHE A 424 -3.34 8.31 0.56
C PHE A 424 -2.28 7.19 0.44
N GLY A 425 -2.49 6.01 1.02
CA GLY A 425 -1.58 4.88 0.91
C GLY A 425 -0.36 4.91 1.84
N GLN A 426 0.80 4.48 1.33
CA GLN A 426 1.93 3.96 2.13
C GLN A 426 2.46 4.88 3.23
N VAL A 427 2.43 6.20 3.01
CA VAL A 427 3.04 7.23 3.89
C VAL A 427 2.02 7.90 4.81
N LEU A 428 0.76 8.04 4.37
CA LEU A 428 -0.37 8.53 5.18
C LEU A 428 -1.45 7.41 5.27
N PRO A 429 -1.15 6.32 5.99
CA PRO A 429 -1.91 5.07 5.92
C PRO A 429 -3.32 5.21 6.51
N GLY A 430 -4.32 4.93 5.68
CA GLY A 430 -5.73 4.94 6.07
C GLY A 430 -6.41 6.31 6.06
N LEU A 431 -5.65 7.41 5.88
CA LEU A 431 -6.21 8.76 5.78
C LEU A 431 -6.84 8.98 4.40
N GLU A 432 -8.07 9.50 4.39
CA GLU A 432 -8.79 9.84 3.16
C GLU A 432 -8.20 11.08 2.47
N ILE A 433 -8.20 11.06 1.13
CA ILE A 433 -7.78 12.20 0.31
C ILE A 433 -8.94 13.21 0.27
N PRO A 434 -8.78 14.45 0.77
CA PRO A 434 -9.89 15.40 0.82
C PRO A 434 -10.20 16.01 -0.55
N SER A 435 -11.50 16.23 -0.80
CA SER A 435 -12.02 16.98 -1.97
C SER A 435 -11.49 18.41 -2.07
N ILE A 436 -11.10 18.99 -0.93
CA ILE A 436 -10.43 20.29 -0.82
C ILE A 436 -9.01 20.04 -0.30
N ASP A 437 -7.99 20.42 -1.08
CA ASP A 437 -6.59 20.43 -0.62
C ASP A 437 -6.47 21.07 0.77
N CYS A 438 -5.70 20.44 1.67
CA CYS A 438 -5.40 20.99 2.99
C CYS A 438 -6.63 21.25 3.90
N ALA A 439 -7.71 20.50 3.73
CA ALA A 439 -8.78 20.46 4.73
C ALA A 439 -8.27 19.88 6.07
N GLU A 440 -8.65 20.50 7.19
CA GLU A 440 -8.33 20.04 8.55
C GLU A 440 -8.92 18.63 8.80
N PRO A 441 -8.11 17.61 9.14
CA PRO A 441 -8.61 16.27 9.38
C PRO A 441 -9.33 16.17 10.75
N PRO A 442 -10.22 15.17 10.95
CA PRO A 442 -10.57 14.12 10.02
C PRO A 442 -11.49 14.60 8.89
N VAL A 443 -11.31 14.01 7.70
CA VAL A 443 -12.23 14.17 6.57
C VAL A 443 -13.64 13.79 7.02
N GLN A 444 -14.63 14.59 6.60
CA GLN A 444 -16.03 14.36 6.92
C GLN A 444 -16.70 13.57 5.78
N MET A 445 -17.69 12.73 6.11
CA MET A 445 -18.48 11.97 5.12
C MET A 445 -18.97 12.86 3.95
N GLY A 446 -18.75 12.42 2.72
CA GLY A 446 -19.06 13.20 1.50
C GLY A 446 -18.06 14.35 1.24
N GLY A 447 -16.91 14.32 1.90
CA GLY A 447 -15.81 15.27 1.75
C GLY A 447 -14.54 14.65 1.17
N ALA A 448 -14.54 13.36 0.84
CA ALA A 448 -13.45 12.70 0.14
C ALA A 448 -13.36 13.18 -1.32
N ARG A 449 -12.18 13.04 -1.94
CA ARG A 449 -11.94 13.37 -3.35
C ARG A 449 -12.45 12.29 -4.29
N TYR A 450 -12.33 11.05 -3.84
CA TYR A 450 -12.72 9.84 -4.54
C TYR A 450 -13.62 9.06 -3.57
N GLU A 451 -14.92 9.00 -3.85
CA GLU A 451 -15.88 8.28 -3.01
C GLU A 451 -15.88 6.79 -3.38
N THR A 452 -15.75 5.91 -2.39
CA THR A 452 -15.54 4.46 -2.61
C THR A 452 -16.71 3.85 -3.39
N GLY A 453 -16.42 3.24 -4.54
CA GLY A 453 -17.43 2.63 -5.42
C GLY A 453 -17.91 3.52 -6.58
N ASP A 454 -17.53 4.80 -6.66
CA ASP A 454 -17.80 5.64 -7.84
C ASP A 454 -16.96 5.19 -9.05
N LEU A 455 -17.48 5.37 -10.27
CA LEU A 455 -16.79 5.03 -11.51
C LEU A 455 -15.62 5.98 -11.76
N ILE A 456 -14.44 5.43 -12.08
CA ILE A 456 -13.24 6.21 -12.36
C ILE A 456 -12.39 5.56 -13.46
N VAL A 457 -11.50 6.38 -14.05
CA VAL A 457 -10.47 5.94 -14.99
C VAL A 457 -9.11 6.30 -14.42
N THR A 458 -8.34 5.30 -13.96
CA THR A 458 -6.91 5.49 -13.70
C THR A 458 -6.17 5.54 -15.03
N VAL A 459 -5.41 6.60 -15.31
CA VAL A 459 -4.60 6.73 -16.54
C VAL A 459 -3.13 6.83 -16.17
N LEU A 460 -2.40 5.73 -16.34
CA LEU A 460 -0.95 5.67 -16.10
C LEU A 460 -0.19 6.18 -17.32
N ASN A 461 0.92 6.88 -17.08
CA ASN A 461 1.94 7.15 -18.10
C ASN A 461 2.99 6.02 -18.01
N LEU A 462 3.09 5.21 -19.06
CA LEU A 462 4.05 4.10 -19.10
C LEU A 462 5.48 4.55 -19.45
N LEU A 463 5.65 5.80 -19.89
CA LEU A 463 6.97 6.40 -20.12
C LEU A 463 7.53 7.15 -18.90
N ASP A 464 6.79 7.23 -17.79
CA ASP A 464 7.17 7.94 -16.57
C ASP A 464 8.14 7.11 -15.71
N TRP A 465 9.45 7.35 -15.83
CA TRP A 465 10.51 6.50 -15.28
C TRP A 465 11.62 7.35 -14.64
N PRO A 466 12.34 6.86 -13.62
CA PRO A 466 13.47 7.58 -13.04
C PRO A 466 14.61 7.77 -14.06
N GLU A 467 15.57 8.65 -13.76
CA GLU A 467 16.71 8.95 -14.64
C GLU A 467 17.48 7.67 -15.04
N GLY A 468 17.30 7.22 -16.29
CA GLY A 468 17.86 6.00 -16.83
C GLY A 468 17.34 5.69 -18.24
N GLU A 469 17.59 4.47 -18.71
CA GLU A 469 16.91 3.93 -19.90
C GLU A 469 15.58 3.32 -19.44
N ASN A 470 14.45 3.76 -20.02
CA ASN A 470 13.14 3.17 -19.75
C ASN A 470 12.95 1.93 -20.66
N PRO A 471 12.64 0.73 -20.13
CA PRO A 471 12.47 -0.47 -20.95
C PRO A 471 11.37 -0.32 -22.01
N LEU A 472 10.37 0.51 -21.76
CA LEU A 472 9.24 0.76 -22.66
C LEU A 472 9.49 1.89 -23.69
N GLU A 473 10.68 2.49 -23.73
CA GLU A 473 11.05 3.55 -24.70
C GLU A 473 11.15 3.04 -26.15
N LEU A 474 11.49 1.76 -26.34
CA LEU A 474 11.63 1.11 -27.64
C LEU A 474 10.72 -0.12 -27.74
N SER A 475 10.12 -0.34 -28.91
CA SER A 475 9.23 -1.50 -29.17
C SER A 475 9.89 -2.86 -28.91
N SER A 476 11.22 -2.91 -28.92
CA SER A 476 12.03 -4.08 -28.55
C SER A 476 11.89 -4.48 -27.08
N GLY A 477 11.67 -3.55 -26.14
CA GLY A 477 11.40 -3.89 -24.73
C GLY A 477 10.08 -4.66 -24.55
N TRP A 478 8.98 -4.07 -25.02
CA TRP A 478 7.63 -4.65 -25.05
C TRP A 478 7.54 -6.05 -25.71
N THR A 479 8.52 -6.41 -26.54
CA THR A 479 8.52 -7.66 -27.32
C THR A 479 9.65 -8.63 -26.96
N ALA A 480 10.65 -8.23 -26.18
CA ALA A 480 11.79 -9.07 -25.81
C ALA A 480 12.08 -9.14 -24.30
N ARG A 481 11.50 -8.26 -23.46
CA ARG A 481 11.35 -8.41 -21.99
C ARG A 481 12.63 -8.81 -21.26
N VAL A 482 13.73 -8.15 -21.62
CA VAL A 482 15.11 -8.57 -21.27
C VAL A 482 15.52 -8.24 -19.83
N ASP A 483 14.66 -7.57 -19.08
CA ASP A 483 14.89 -6.97 -17.76
C ASP A 483 13.94 -7.49 -16.67
N GLN A 484 12.99 -8.38 -17.01
CA GLN A 484 12.12 -9.04 -16.03
C GLN A 484 12.78 -10.23 -15.34
N GLU A 485 12.51 -10.41 -14.04
CA GLU A 485 12.96 -11.59 -13.31
C GLU A 485 11.96 -12.74 -13.50
N LEU A 486 12.42 -13.81 -14.16
CA LEU A 486 11.61 -14.98 -14.47
C LEU A 486 11.62 -16.00 -13.33
N ASN A 487 10.47 -16.61 -13.05
CA ASN A 487 10.35 -17.72 -12.11
C ASN A 487 11.16 -18.93 -12.64
N PRO A 488 12.23 -19.38 -11.95
CA PRO A 488 13.08 -20.48 -12.41
C PRO A 488 12.42 -21.86 -12.32
N GLU A 489 11.24 -21.97 -11.70
CA GLU A 489 10.49 -23.22 -11.53
C GLU A 489 9.29 -23.35 -12.50
N ALA A 490 8.93 -22.29 -13.23
CA ALA A 490 7.80 -22.28 -14.15
C ALA A 490 8.13 -22.87 -15.55
N GLU A 491 7.13 -23.48 -16.23
CA GLU A 491 7.27 -23.96 -17.61
C GLU A 491 6.99 -22.85 -18.66
N GLY A 492 7.80 -21.78 -18.68
CA GLY A 492 7.69 -20.74 -19.70
C GLY A 492 8.46 -19.46 -19.40
N GLU A 493 8.09 -18.39 -20.11
CA GLU A 493 8.47 -17.01 -19.76
C GLU A 493 7.38 -16.47 -18.81
N VAL A 494 7.55 -16.75 -17.52
CA VAL A 494 6.63 -16.34 -16.44
C VAL A 494 7.45 -15.59 -15.39
N THR A 495 6.97 -14.45 -14.89
CA THR A 495 7.72 -13.65 -13.90
C THR A 495 7.72 -14.29 -12.51
N VAL A 496 8.60 -13.83 -11.62
CA VAL A 496 8.60 -14.23 -10.20
C VAL A 496 7.30 -13.89 -9.46
N ASN A 497 6.43 -13.03 -10.00
CA ASN A 497 5.11 -12.76 -9.45
C ASN A 497 3.97 -13.53 -10.14
N GLY A 498 4.27 -14.42 -11.09
CA GLY A 498 3.30 -15.28 -11.76
C GLY A 498 2.62 -14.68 -13.00
N LEU A 499 3.10 -13.55 -13.56
CA LEU A 499 2.56 -13.04 -14.84
C LEU A 499 3.12 -13.87 -16.01
N PRO A 500 2.29 -14.50 -16.86
CA PRO A 500 2.75 -15.11 -18.10
C PRO A 500 3.05 -14.03 -19.14
N LEU A 501 4.30 -13.98 -19.60
CA LEU A 501 4.75 -13.05 -20.63
C LEU A 501 4.57 -13.65 -22.03
N THR A 502 4.29 -12.81 -23.02
CA THR A 502 3.98 -13.25 -24.40
C THR A 502 4.70 -12.43 -25.48
N GLN A 503 3.98 -12.04 -26.53
CA GLN A 503 4.40 -11.07 -27.56
C GLN A 503 3.41 -9.90 -27.67
N ASN A 504 2.43 -9.85 -26.77
CA ASN A 504 1.44 -8.77 -26.60
C ASN A 504 1.79 -7.97 -25.34
N PHE A 505 1.18 -6.81 -25.11
CA PHE A 505 1.33 -6.13 -23.83
C PHE A 505 0.61 -6.94 -22.74
N ASP A 506 1.36 -7.51 -21.81
CA ASP A 506 0.84 -8.33 -20.72
C ASP A 506 0.68 -7.46 -19.46
N LEU A 507 -0.49 -7.56 -18.81
CA LEU A 507 -0.92 -6.66 -17.74
C LEU A 507 -1.33 -7.46 -16.51
N SER A 508 -0.59 -7.27 -15.41
CA SER A 508 -0.96 -7.71 -14.06
C SER A 508 -1.80 -6.66 -13.35
N ILE A 509 -2.87 -7.07 -12.67
CA ILE A 509 -3.59 -6.27 -11.65
C ILE A 509 -3.74 -7.11 -10.39
N TYR A 510 -3.41 -6.55 -9.23
CA TYR A 510 -3.57 -7.24 -7.94
C TYR A 510 -4.56 -6.46 -7.06
N ILE A 511 -5.70 -7.09 -6.75
CA ILE A 511 -6.68 -6.59 -5.78
C ILE A 511 -6.32 -7.19 -4.42
N LYS A 512 -6.04 -6.35 -3.42
CA LYS A 512 -5.41 -6.81 -2.16
C LYS A 512 -6.33 -6.67 -0.95
N GLY A 513 -6.31 -7.66 -0.07
CA GLY A 513 -6.53 -7.57 1.37
C GLY A 513 -7.85 -7.01 1.91
N ASP A 514 -8.91 -6.89 1.12
CA ASP A 514 -10.22 -6.39 1.55
C ASP A 514 -11.39 -7.17 0.92
N ARG A 515 -12.40 -7.45 1.77
CA ARG A 515 -13.63 -8.20 1.43
C ARG A 515 -14.73 -7.35 0.78
N LYS A 516 -14.64 -6.01 0.83
CA LYS A 516 -15.56 -5.15 0.06
C LYS A 516 -15.15 -5.20 -1.41
N PRO A 517 -16.04 -5.55 -2.36
CA PRO A 517 -15.63 -5.83 -3.72
C PRO A 517 -15.32 -4.57 -4.53
N THR A 518 -14.17 -4.57 -5.21
CA THR A 518 -13.85 -3.63 -6.28
C THR A 518 -14.48 -4.12 -7.59
N TYR A 519 -15.06 -3.21 -8.37
CA TYR A 519 -15.55 -3.52 -9.72
C TYR A 519 -14.52 -3.07 -10.76
N LEU A 520 -14.10 -3.97 -11.64
CA LEU A 520 -13.05 -3.79 -12.65
C LEU A 520 -13.61 -4.14 -14.03
N PHE A 521 -13.59 -3.20 -14.97
CA PHE A 521 -14.33 -3.31 -16.24
C PHE A 521 -13.42 -3.58 -17.44
N SER A 522 -12.49 -2.67 -17.74
CA SER A 522 -11.64 -2.75 -18.92
C SER A 522 -10.30 -2.05 -18.74
N ALA A 523 -9.32 -2.45 -19.56
CA ALA A 523 -8.05 -1.76 -19.74
C ALA A 523 -7.88 -1.38 -21.21
N VAL A 524 -7.35 -0.18 -21.47
CA VAL A 524 -7.12 0.36 -22.81
C VAL A 524 -5.69 0.91 -22.89
N LEU A 525 -4.89 0.32 -23.77
CA LEU A 525 -3.53 0.76 -24.08
C LEU A 525 -3.57 1.70 -25.28
N TYR A 526 -2.90 2.85 -25.17
CA TYR A 526 -2.75 3.85 -26.22
C TYR A 526 -1.27 4.17 -26.45
N LEU A 527 -0.85 4.26 -27.72
CA LEU A 527 0.56 4.41 -28.12
C LEU A 527 0.71 5.43 -29.26
N ASP A 528 1.71 6.31 -29.14
CA ASP A 528 2.29 7.11 -30.24
C ASP A 528 3.73 6.64 -30.47
N TYR A 529 4.13 6.37 -31.72
CA TYR A 529 5.45 5.78 -32.00
C TYR A 529 5.99 6.07 -33.41
N GLU A 530 7.30 6.29 -33.50
CA GLU A 530 8.01 6.59 -34.75
C GLU A 530 9.05 5.49 -35.09
N PRO A 531 9.30 5.17 -36.38
CA PRO A 531 10.36 4.23 -36.76
C PRO A 531 11.74 4.75 -36.39
N VAL A 532 12.64 3.88 -35.94
CA VAL A 532 14.07 4.22 -35.74
C VAL A 532 14.80 4.20 -37.10
N GLU A 533 15.64 5.21 -37.37
CA GLU A 533 16.44 5.37 -38.62
C GLU A 533 17.76 4.59 -38.66
#